data_AF-A0A9X1U4Y8-F1
#
_entry.id   AF-A0A9X1U4Y8-F1
#
_cell.length_a   1.000
_cell.length_b   1.000
_cell.length_c   1.000
_cell.angle_alpha   90.00
_cell.angle_beta   90.00
_cell.angle_gamma   90.00
#
_symmetry.space_group_name_H-M   'P 1'
#
loop_
_entity.id
_entity.type
_entity.pdbx_description
1 polymer ?
#
loop_
_entity_poly.entity_id
_entity_poly.type
_entity_poly.pdbx_seq_one_letter_code
_entity_poly.pdbx_strand_id
1 'polypeptide(L)' 'MKDIWEGIASFFETVLLNPLDGMRDFELQTWWGANIMSWIFLAIGSVAFVYWLIQLKKYDENTDDTHTYEETV' A
#
# COMPACT_ATOMS: atom_id res chain seq x y z
N MET A 1 -3.22 19.45 42.21
CA MET A 1 -2.36 18.57 41.38
C MET A 1 -3.16 17.58 40.54
N LYS A 2 -4.26 16.99 41.05
CA LYS A 2 -5.14 16.09 40.27
C LYS A 2 -5.73 16.76 39.01
N ASP A 3 -6.15 18.00 39.13
CA ASP A 3 -6.78 18.76 38.04
C ASP A 3 -5.89 18.89 36.79
N ILE A 4 -4.56 18.95 36.97
CA ILE A 4 -3.60 18.99 35.86
C ILE A 4 -3.61 17.65 35.12
N TRP A 5 -3.59 16.54 35.84
CA TRP A 5 -3.62 15.19 35.26
C TRP A 5 -4.96 14.87 34.61
N GLU A 6 -6.07 15.32 35.20
CA GLU A 6 -7.42 15.20 34.62
C GLU A 6 -7.56 16.05 33.35
N GLY A 7 -6.98 17.26 33.33
CA GLY A 7 -6.90 18.09 32.14
C GLY A 7 -6.13 17.41 31.00
N ILE A 8 -4.98 16.81 31.30
CA ILE A 8 -4.20 16.03 30.33
C ILE A 8 -5.00 14.82 29.84
N ALA A 9 -5.63 14.05 30.73
CA ALA A 9 -6.44 12.89 30.36
C ALA A 9 -7.58 13.28 29.41
N SER A 10 -8.35 14.32 29.77
CA SER A 10 -9.46 14.81 28.94
C SER A 10 -9.00 15.29 27.56
N PHE A 11 -7.83 15.94 27.46
CA PHE A 11 -7.26 16.35 26.18
C PHE A 11 -6.92 15.14 25.28
N PHE A 12 -6.37 14.08 25.87
CA PHE A 12 -6.07 12.86 25.11
C PHE A 12 -7.35 12.17 24.66
N GLU A 13 -8.32 11.97 25.54
CA GLU A 13 -9.59 11.30 25.21
C GLU A 13 -10.42 12.07 24.17
N THR A 14 -10.54 13.39 24.31
CA THR A 14 -11.48 14.17 23.48
C THR A 14 -10.87 14.85 22.27
N VAL A 15 -9.56 15.13 22.27
CA VAL A 15 -8.90 15.85 21.17
C VAL A 15 -7.92 14.94 20.44
N LEU A 16 -6.93 14.40 21.16
CA LEU A 16 -5.82 13.68 20.51
C LEU A 16 -6.26 12.32 19.95
N LEU A 17 -7.08 11.58 20.69
CA LEU A 17 -7.48 10.21 20.35
C LEU A 17 -8.84 10.13 19.67
N ASN A 18 -9.57 11.23 19.54
CA ASN A 18 -10.87 11.26 18.85
C ASN A 18 -10.82 10.67 17.42
N PRO A 19 -9.78 10.92 16.59
CA PRO A 19 -9.66 10.23 15.29
C PRO A 19 -9.54 8.71 15.41
N LEU A 20 -8.87 8.20 16.45
CA LEU A 20 -8.71 6.76 16.68
C LEU A 20 -10.03 6.13 17.16
N ASP A 21 -10.81 6.85 17.95
CA ASP A 21 -12.17 6.43 18.31
C ASP A 21 -13.07 6.34 17.07
N GLY A 22 -12.98 7.32 16.16
CA GLY A 22 -13.67 7.27 14.87
C GLY A 22 -13.24 6.09 14.00
N MET A 23 -11.95 5.74 13.99
CA MET A 23 -11.46 4.55 13.27
C MET A 23 -11.98 3.25 13.89
N ARG A 24 -12.07 3.17 15.21
CA ARG A 24 -12.64 2.00 15.93
C ARG A 24 -14.12 1.81 15.58
N ASP A 25 -14.89 2.89 15.56
CA ASP A 25 -16.31 2.81 15.21
C ASP A 25 -16.51 2.48 13.73
N PHE A 26 -15.62 2.95 12.86
CA PHE A 26 -15.63 2.63 11.44
C PHE A 26 -15.30 1.15 11.16
N GLU A 27 -14.40 0.55 11.94
CA GLU A 27 -14.09 -0.87 11.86
C GLU A 27 -15.33 -1.75 12.03
N LEU A 28 -16.21 -1.38 12.98
CA LEU A 28 -17.44 -2.12 13.27
C LEU A 28 -18.54 -1.95 12.21
N GLN A 29 -18.48 -0.89 11.40
CA GLN A 29 -19.50 -0.59 10.40
C GLN A 29 -19.27 -1.30 9.07
N THR A 30 -18.00 -1.49 8.67
CA THR A 30 -17.70 -2.11 7.38
C THR A 30 -16.34 -2.80 7.37
N TRP A 31 -16.37 -4.10 7.14
CA TRP A 31 -15.15 -4.90 6.98
C TRP A 31 -14.30 -4.42 5.79
N TRP A 32 -14.92 -3.94 4.71
CA TRP A 32 -14.20 -3.45 3.53
C TRP A 32 -13.46 -2.15 3.80
N GLY A 33 -14.11 -1.20 4.48
CA GLY A 33 -13.51 0.09 4.85
C GLY A 33 -12.40 -0.06 5.89
N ALA A 34 -12.61 -0.93 6.89
CA ALA A 34 -11.61 -1.25 7.91
C ALA A 34 -10.27 -1.71 7.29
N ASN A 35 -10.33 -2.39 6.15
CA ASN A 35 -9.18 -2.95 5.46
C ASN A 35 -8.65 -2.08 4.31
N ILE A 36 -9.08 -0.81 4.18
CA ILE A 36 -8.75 0.05 3.02
C ILE A 36 -7.24 0.15 2.75
N MET A 37 -6.41 0.21 3.80
CA MET A 37 -4.94 0.24 3.66
C MET A 37 -4.39 -1.06 3.07
N SER A 38 -4.91 -2.20 3.49
CA SER A 38 -4.55 -3.51 2.92
C SER A 38 -4.92 -3.58 1.44
N TRP A 39 -6.09 -3.07 1.05
CA TRP A 39 -6.52 -2.99 -0.34
C TRP A 39 -5.60 -2.10 -1.18
N ILE A 40 -5.19 -0.94 -0.66
CA ILE A 40 -4.24 -0.04 -1.33
C ILE A 40 -2.89 -0.73 -1.54
N PHE A 41 -2.32 -1.35 -0.51
CA PHE A 41 -1.04 -2.04 -0.64
C PHE A 41 -1.11 -3.22 -1.60
N LEU A 42 -2.21 -3.98 -1.57
CA LEU A 42 -2.43 -5.09 -2.50
C LEU A 42 -2.56 -4.59 -3.94
N ALA A 43 -3.26 -3.47 -4.17
CA ALA A 43 -3.39 -2.87 -5.50
C ALA A 43 -2.03 -2.38 -6.03
N ILE A 44 -1.27 -1.64 -5.23
CA ILE A 44 0.07 -1.15 -5.60
C ILE A 44 1.00 -2.33 -5.90
N GLY A 45 1.05 -3.33 -5.00
CA GLY A 45 1.86 -4.52 -5.18
C GLY A 45 1.48 -5.31 -6.43
N SER A 46 0.18 -5.44 -6.72
CA SER A 46 -0.32 -6.12 -7.92
C SER A 46 0.09 -5.39 -9.21
N VAL A 47 -0.03 -4.05 -9.25
CA VAL A 47 0.38 -3.25 -10.41
C VAL A 47 1.89 -3.34 -10.63
N ALA A 48 2.69 -3.22 -9.56
CA ALA A 48 4.14 -3.35 -9.63
C ALA A 48 4.56 -4.76 -10.11
N PHE A 49 3.87 -5.81 -9.63
CA PHE A 49 4.13 -7.18 -10.04
C PHE A 49 3.81 -7.41 -11.52
N VAL A 50 2.66 -6.94 -12.01
CA VAL A 50 2.30 -7.03 -13.43
C VAL A 50 3.29 -6.26 -14.30
N TYR A 51 3.68 -5.04 -13.89
CA TYR A 51 4.72 -4.27 -14.57
C TYR A 51 6.03 -5.07 -14.68
N TRP A 52 6.46 -5.72 -13.60
CA TRP A 52 7.69 -6.50 -13.58
C TRP A 52 7.62 -7.73 -14.52
N LEU A 53 6.49 -8.45 -14.54
CA LEU A 53 6.31 -9.57 -15.47
C LEU A 53 6.39 -9.14 -16.94
N ILE A 54 5.82 -7.99 -17.28
CA ILE A 54 5.92 -7.43 -18.64
C ILE A 54 7.38 -7.09 -18.97
N GLN A 55 8.14 -6.55 -18.02
CA GLN A 55 9.56 -6.26 -18.25
C GLN A 55 10.37 -7.55 -18.48
N LEU A 56 10.16 -8.59 -17.68
CA LEU A 56 10.81 -9.89 -17.89
C LEU A 56 10.51 -10.46 -19.27
N LYS A 57 9.25 -10.40 -19.71
CA LYS A 57 8.85 -10.84 -21.06
C LYS A 57 9.59 -10.07 -22.16
N LYS A 58 9.75 -8.76 -22.02
CA LYS A 58 10.51 -7.95 -22.98
C LYS A 58 11.98 -8.37 -23.05
N TYR A 59 12.59 -8.71 -21.93
CA TYR A 59 13.99 -9.19 -21.94
C TYR A 59 14.13 -10.56 -22.58
N ASP A 60 13.15 -11.44 -22.39
CA ASP A 60 13.10 -12.76 -23.04
C ASP A 60 12.99 -12.63 -24.57
N GLU A 61 12.02 -11.85 -25.06
CA GLU A 61 11.81 -11.63 -26.51
C GLU A 61 13.01 -10.97 -27.21
N ASN A 62 13.75 -10.07 -26.54
CA ASN A 62 14.91 -9.39 -27.14
C ASN A 62 16.17 -10.28 -27.26
N THR A 63 16.19 -11.46 -26.64
CA THR A 63 17.37 -12.36 -26.72
C THR A 63 17.41 -13.12 -28.05
N ASP A 64 16.26 -13.27 -28.73
CA ASP A 64 16.17 -13.98 -30.02
C ASP A 64 16.60 -13.14 -31.24
N ASP A 65 16.81 -11.82 -31.08
CA ASP A 65 17.18 -10.91 -32.17
C ASP A 65 18.71 -10.66 -32.33
N THR A 66 19.55 -11.47 -31.66
CA THR A 66 21.01 -11.26 -31.65
C THR A 66 21.74 -12.03 -32.76
N HIS A 67 21.93 -11.31 -33.87
CA HIS A 67 22.99 -11.36 -34.90
C HIS A 67 23.03 -12.52 -35.92
N THR A 68 22.35 -12.32 -37.06
CA THR A 68 22.80 -12.88 -38.34
C THR A 68 24.10 -12.20 -38.76
N TYR A 69 25.24 -12.88 -38.62
CA TYR A 69 26.42 -12.50 -39.37
C TYR A 69 26.11 -12.73 -40.85
N GLU A 70 26.30 -11.71 -41.69
CA GLU A 70 26.41 -11.94 -43.13
C GLU A 70 27.67 -12.79 -43.34
N GLU A 71 27.49 -14.06 -43.71
CA GLU A 71 28.57 -14.87 -44.24
C GLU A 71 29.02 -14.22 -45.55
N THR A 72 30.05 -13.37 -45.48
CA THR A 72 30.72 -12.86 -46.68
C THR A 72 31.47 -14.02 -47.34
N VAL A 73 30.97 -14.40 -48.53
CA VAL A 73 31.51 -15.37 -49.50
C VAL A 73 32.98 -15.11 -49.85
#